data_AF-A0A3C2E1F7-F1
#
_entry.id   AF-A0A3C2E1F7-F1
#
_cell.length_a   1.000
_cell.length_b   1.000
_cell.length_c   1.000
_cell.angle_alpha   90.00
_cell.angle_beta   90.00
_cell.angle_gamma   90.00
#
_symmetry.space_group_name_H-M   'P 1'
#
loop_
_entity.id
_entity.type
_entity.pdbx_description
1 polymer ?
#
loop_
_entity_poly.entity_id
_entity_poly.type
_entity_poly.pdbx_seq_one_letter_code
_entity_poly.pdbx_strand_id
1 'polypeptide(L)'
;MESALMLEIVLRAGTSALCLLVAVGLLMDGRSNTARLGALFALGAAAYVLCHPAEMLDALGPARWIIIPLGDLEGVFFYWFALTLFNDRFCWKLHCLWPVLPVA
;
A
#
# COMPACT_ATOMS: atom_id res chain seq x y z
N MET A 1 -7.82 -2.17 -29.15
CA MET A 1 -8.47 -2.05 -27.83
C MET A 1 -7.93 -3.10 -26.87
N GLU A 2 -7.90 -4.37 -27.27
CA GLU A 2 -7.36 -5.49 -26.47
C GLU A 2 -5.88 -5.33 -26.04
N SER A 3 -5.01 -4.83 -26.93
CA SER A 3 -3.59 -4.63 -26.61
C SER A 3 -3.34 -3.57 -25.54
N ALA A 4 -4.19 -2.54 -25.47
CA ALA A 4 -4.07 -1.48 -24.46
C ALA A 4 -4.44 -2.01 -23.07
N LEU A 5 -5.49 -2.83 -23.00
CA LEU A 5 -5.92 -3.48 -21.77
C LEU A 5 -4.87 -4.48 -21.26
N MET A 6 -4.29 -5.30 -22.15
CA MET A 6 -3.16 -6.18 -21.78
C MET A 6 -1.98 -5.39 -21.23
N LEU A 7 -1.60 -4.29 -21.88
CA LEU A 7 -0.50 -3.43 -21.43
C LEU A 7 -0.79 -2.84 -20.04
N GLU A 8 -2.01 -2.36 -19.80
CA GLU A 8 -2.41 -1.82 -18.50
C GLU A 8 -2.31 -2.88 -17.39
N ILE A 9 -2.84 -4.09 -17.62
CA ILE A 9 -2.76 -5.20 -16.65
C ILE A 9 -1.31 -5.53 -16.33
N VAL A 10 -0.46 -5.68 -17.35
CA VAL A 10 0.97 -5.99 -17.15
C VAL A 10 1.68 -4.90 -16.37
N LEU A 11 1.42 -3.63 -16.69
CA LEU A 11 2.01 -2.50 -15.98
C LEU A 11 1.58 -2.48 -14.52
N ARG A 12 0.29 -2.63 -14.23
CA ARG A 12 -0.23 -2.65 -12.85
C ARG A 12 0.30 -3.83 -12.06
N ALA A 13 0.30 -5.03 -12.63
CA ALA A 13 0.87 -6.22 -11.99
C ALA A 13 2.37 -6.04 -11.70
N GLY A 14 3.11 -5.45 -12.65
CA GLY A 14 4.53 -5.12 -12.48
C GLY A 14 4.75 -4.11 -11.36
N THR A 15 3.96 -3.03 -11.31
CA THR A 15 4.01 -2.04 -10.23
C THR A 15 3.73 -2.68 -8.88
N SER A 16 2.68 -3.48 -8.76
CA SER A 16 2.34 -4.17 -7.51
C SER A 16 3.44 -5.14 -7.07
N ALA A 17 4.06 -5.88 -8.01
CA ALA A 17 5.18 -6.76 -7.71
C ALA A 17 6.41 -5.98 -7.19
N LEU A 18 6.74 -4.84 -7.80
CA LEU A 18 7.82 -3.97 -7.34
C LEU A 18 7.54 -3.41 -5.94
N CYS A 19 6.30 -2.96 -5.68
CA CYS A 19 5.88 -2.50 -4.36
C CYS A 19 6.02 -3.60 -3.30
N LEU A 20 5.65 -4.85 -3.62
CA LEU A 20 5.84 -5.98 -2.70
C LEU A 20 7.32 -6.27 -2.44
N LEU A 21 8.17 -6.21 -3.46
CA LEU A 21 9.62 -6.38 -3.28
C LEU A 21 10.22 -5.29 -2.38
N VAL A 22 9.79 -4.03 -2.55
CA VAL A 22 10.17 -2.93 -1.67
C VAL A 22 9.70 -3.19 -0.24
N ALA A 23 8.45 -3.63 -0.06
CA ALA A 23 7.92 -3.96 1.26
C ALA A 23 8.76 -5.05 1.96
N VAL A 24 9.08 -6.12 1.24
CA VAL A 24 9.94 -7.20 1.75
C VAL A 24 11.33 -6.67 2.09
N GLY A 25 11.95 -5.88 1.20
CA GLY A 25 13.27 -5.30 1.44
C GLY A 25 13.31 -4.42 2.70
N LEU A 26 12.29 -3.59 2.90
CA LEU A 26 12.14 -2.76 4.10
C LEU A 26 11.91 -3.60 5.37
N LEU A 27 11.12 -4.67 5.29
CA LEU A 27 10.92 -5.59 6.42
C LEU A 27 12.18 -6.37 6.78
N MET A 28 13.01 -6.72 5.80
CA MET A 28 14.28 -7.41 6.02
C MET A 28 15.30 -6.51 6.75
N ASP A 29 15.27 -5.20 6.52
CA ASP A 29 16.09 -4.25 7.28
C ASP A 29 15.59 -4.09 8.73
N GLY A 30 14.26 -4.08 8.93
CA GLY A 30 13.55 -4.50 10.15
C GLY A 30 13.77 -3.70 11.46
N ARG A 31 14.75 -2.80 11.50
CA ARG A 31 15.23 -2.15 12.75
C ARG A 31 14.57 -0.81 13.05
N SER A 32 14.01 -0.13 12.05
CA SER A 32 13.39 1.19 12.20
C SER A 32 11.86 1.14 12.03
N ASN A 33 11.14 1.98 12.79
CA ASN A 33 9.72 2.25 12.57
C ASN A 33 9.47 2.78 11.15
N THR A 34 10.42 3.54 10.60
CA THR A 34 10.39 4.04 9.23
C THR A 34 10.35 2.91 8.21
N ALA A 35 11.17 1.87 8.41
CA ALA A 35 11.18 0.71 7.52
C ALA A 35 9.86 -0.08 7.60
N ARG A 36 9.31 -0.28 8.81
CA ARG A 36 8.04 -0.99 9.00
C ARG A 36 6.85 -0.24 8.40
N LEU A 37 6.75 1.06 8.63
CA LEU A 37 5.67 1.88 8.09
C LEU A 37 5.82 2.12 6.59
N GLY A 38 7.06 2.22 6.09
CA GLY A 38 7.34 2.23 4.65
C GLY A 38 6.95 0.90 3.97
N ALA A 39 7.18 -0.23 4.62
CA ALA A 39 6.73 -1.53 4.12
C ALA A 39 5.21 -1.64 4.09
N LEU A 40 4.53 -1.15 5.13
CA LEU A 40 3.07 -1.11 5.19
C LEU A 40 2.48 -0.22 4.09
N PHE A 41 3.09 0.95 3.85
CA PHE A 41 2.74 1.83 2.75
C PHE A 41 2.93 1.13 1.39
N ALA A 42 4.09 0.53 1.15
CA ALA A 42 4.36 -0.19 -0.10
C ALA A 42 3.38 -1.35 -0.32
N LEU A 43 2.98 -2.05 0.74
CA LEU A 43 1.97 -3.11 0.69
C LEU A 43 0.57 -2.55 0.37
N GLY A 44 0.18 -1.42 0.97
CA GLY A 44 -1.05 -0.71 0.62
C GLY A 44 -1.07 -0.22 -0.83
N ALA A 45 0.04 0.36 -1.30
CA ALA A 45 0.19 0.80 -2.70
C ALA A 45 0.07 -0.39 -3.68
N ALA A 46 0.66 -1.54 -3.36
CA ALA A 46 0.51 -2.75 -4.16
C ALA A 46 -0.96 -3.17 -4.27
N ALA A 47 -1.69 -3.15 -3.15
CA ALA A 47 -3.11 -3.48 -3.08
C ALA A 47 -3.99 -2.47 -3.84
N TYR A 48 -3.73 -1.17 -3.66
CA TYR A 48 -4.44 -0.09 -4.35
C TYR A 48 -4.32 -0.20 -5.87
N VAL A 49 -3.10 -0.44 -6.38
CA VAL A 49 -2.86 -0.59 -7.83
C VAL A 49 -3.58 -1.84 -8.37
N LEU A 50 -3.67 -2.91 -7.57
CA LEU A 50 -4.36 -4.14 -7.94
C LEU A 50 -5.88 -3.97 -8.02
N CYS A 51 -6.47 -3.18 -7.13
CA CYS A 51 -7.92 -3.04 -7.00
C CYS A 51 -8.57 -2.08 -8.01
N HIS A 52 -7.79 -1.34 -8.80
CA HIS A 52 -8.35 -0.31 -9.69
C HIS A 52 -9.09 -0.86 -10.93
N PRO A 53 -8.58 -1.88 -11.66
CA PRO A 53 -9.30 -2.50 -12.77
C PRO A 53 -10.33 -3.53 -12.27
N ALA A 54 -11.54 -3.50 -12.82
CA ALA A 54 -12.59 -4.45 -12.46
C ALA A 54 -12.18 -5.90 -12.76
N GLU A 55 -11.51 -6.14 -13.88
CA GLU A 55 -11.04 -7.46 -14.31
C GLU A 55 -10.04 -8.06 -13.30
N MET A 56 -9.21 -7.21 -12.70
CA MET A 56 -8.20 -7.65 -11.74
C MET A 56 -8.80 -7.88 -10.37
N LEU A 57 -9.81 -7.10 -10.00
CA LEU A 57 -10.57 -7.28 -8.77
C LEU A 57 -11.40 -8.57 -8.77
N ASP A 58 -11.96 -8.95 -9.92
CA ASP A 58 -12.64 -10.24 -10.10
C ASP A 58 -11.66 -11.43 -10.01
N ALA A 59 -10.46 -11.28 -10.57
CA ALA A 59 -9.41 -12.30 -10.52
C ALA A 59 -8.89 -12.57 -9.09
N LEU A 60 -9.02 -11.61 -8.17
CA LEU A 60 -8.63 -11.78 -6.76
C LEU A 60 -9.54 -12.75 -5.99
N GLY A 61 -10.76 -13.00 -6.47
CA GLY A 61 -11.70 -13.92 -5.81
C GLY A 61 -11.91 -13.58 -4.32
N PRO A 62 -11.82 -14.55 -3.40
CA PRO A 62 -11.97 -14.31 -1.96
C PRO A 62 -10.91 -13.38 -1.35
N ALA A 63 -9.73 -13.24 -1.96
CA ALA A 63 -8.67 -12.39 -1.43
C ALA A 63 -9.05 -10.89 -1.44
N ARG A 64 -10.04 -10.51 -2.26
CA ARG A 64 -10.56 -9.14 -2.33
C ARG A 64 -10.98 -8.58 -0.96
N TRP A 65 -11.48 -9.43 -0.06
CA TRP A 65 -11.90 -9.02 1.28
C TRP A 65 -10.76 -8.47 2.15
N ILE A 66 -9.52 -8.85 1.84
CA ILE A 66 -8.32 -8.37 2.53
C ILE A 66 -7.65 -7.27 1.72
N ILE A 67 -7.57 -7.43 0.39
CA ILE A 67 -6.81 -6.52 -0.47
C ILE A 67 -7.52 -5.16 -0.62
N ILE A 68 -8.86 -5.13 -0.69
CA ILE A 68 -9.61 -3.86 -0.82
C ILE A 68 -9.37 -2.95 0.40
N PRO A 69 -9.62 -3.38 1.66
CA PRO A 69 -9.34 -2.53 2.82
C PRO A 69 -7.88 -2.09 2.90
N LEU A 70 -6.95 -2.93 2.45
CA LEU A 70 -5.53 -2.63 2.46
C LEU A 70 -5.16 -1.52 1.45
N GLY A 71 -5.81 -1.53 0.28
CA GLY A 71 -5.71 -0.45 -0.70
C GLY A 71 -6.41 0.83 -0.24
N ASP A 72 -7.56 0.73 0.42
CA ASP A 72 -8.31 1.89 0.94
C ASP A 72 -7.52 2.62 2.03
N LEU A 73 -6.75 1.89 2.83
CA LEU A 73 -5.90 2.43 3.89
C LEU A 73 -4.52 2.92 3.39
N GLU A 74 -4.25 2.86 2.08
CA GLU A 74 -2.96 3.26 1.51
C GLU A 74 -2.56 4.69 1.91
N GLY A 75 -3.50 5.64 1.85
CA GLY A 75 -3.26 7.03 2.25
C GLY A 75 -2.97 7.18 3.75
N VAL A 76 -3.55 6.34 4.59
CA VAL A 76 -3.28 6.27 6.03
C VAL A 76 -1.85 5.77 6.27
N PHE A 77 -1.45 4.72 5.54
CA PHE A 77 -0.11 4.16 5.64
C PHE A 77 0.94 5.14 5.12
N PHE A 78 0.65 5.86 4.04
CA PHE A 78 1.49 6.94 3.53
C PHE A 78 1.69 8.02 4.59
N TYR A 79 0.62 8.46 5.25
CA TYR A 79 0.71 9.46 6.32
C TYR A 79 1.60 8.99 7.46
N TRP A 80 1.44 7.76 7.95
CA TRP A 80 2.30 7.21 9.00
C TRP A 80 3.75 7.10 8.57
N PHE A 81 4.00 6.62 7.34
CA PHE A 81 5.34 6.56 6.79
C PHE A 81 5.97 7.96 6.71
N ALA A 82 5.24 8.96 6.21
CA ALA A 82 5.70 10.33 6.11
C ALA A 82 6.09 10.92 7.48
N LEU A 83 5.32 10.64 8.54
CA LEU A 83 5.67 11.07 9.90
C LEU A 83 7.00 10.48 10.39
N THR A 84 7.32 9.26 9.98
CA THR A 84 8.57 8.59 10.37
C THR A 84 9.80 9.03 9.58
N LEU A 85 9.63 9.64 8.40
CA LEU A 85 10.76 10.14 7.60
C LEU A 85 11.47 11.32 8.27
N PHE A 86 10.75 12.10 9.07
CA PHE A 86 11.27 13.31 9.72
C PHE A 86 11.41 13.17 11.25
N ASN A 87 11.18 11.98 11.80
CA ASN A 87 11.22 11.75 13.24
C ASN A 87 11.84 10.40 13.58
N ASP A 88 13.15 10.40 13.82
CA ASP A 88 13.94 9.22 14.21
C ASP A 88 13.47 8.58 15.52
N ARG A 89 12.77 9.34 16.38
CA ARG A 89 12.17 8.89 17.64
C ARG A 89 10.64 8.84 17.54
N PHE A 90 10.11 8.41 16.40
CA PHE A 90 8.68 8.34 16.19
C PHE A 90 7.99 7.59 17.35
N CYS A 91 7.08 8.30 18.02
CA CYS A 91 6.19 7.78 19.04
C CYS A 91 4.75 8.03 18.61
N TRP A 92 3.89 7.03 18.77
CA TRP A 92 2.47 7.15 18.48
C TRP A 92 1.82 8.22 19.36
N LYS A 93 1.15 9.19 18.72
CA LYS A 93 0.40 10.27 19.36
C LYS A 93 -1.01 10.34 18.77
N LEU A 94 -1.93 11.02 19.44
CA LEU A 94 -3.33 11.12 18.99
C LEU A 94 -3.46 11.68 17.56
N HIS A 95 -2.63 12.66 17.17
CA HIS A 95 -2.67 13.21 15.81
C HIS A 95 -2.28 12.20 14.73
N CYS A 96 -1.57 11.12 15.09
CA CYS A 96 -1.26 10.04 14.15
C CYS A 96 -2.51 9.29 13.69
N LEU A 97 -3.62 9.39 14.42
CA LEU A 97 -4.89 8.74 14.09
C LEU A 97 -5.81 9.61 13.20
N TRP A 98 -5.43 10.87 12.94
CA TRP A 98 -6.18 11.78 12.07
C TRP A 98 -6.57 11.18 10.71
N PRO A 99 -5.67 10.53 9.95
CA PRO A 99 -6.03 9.99 8.63
C PRO A 99 -6.98 8.79 8.69
N VAL A 100 -7.20 8.17 9.85
CA VAL A 100 -8.13 7.05 10.02
C VAL A 100 -9.57 7.53 10.14
N LEU A 101 -9.78 8.80 10.49
CA LEU A 101 -11.12 9.37 10.57
C LEU A 101 -11.68 9.50 9.15
N PRO A 102 -12.88 8.97 8.87
CA PRO A 102 -13.52 9.19 7.59
C PRO A 102 -13.68 10.70 7.41
N VAL A 103 -13.13 11.23 6.32
CA VAL A 103 -13.48 12.56 5.84
C VAL A 103 -14.94 12.47 5.44
N ALA A 104 -15.84 12.88 6.33
CA ALA A 104 -17.28 12.90 6.14
C ALA A 104 -17.69 13.84 5.00
#